data_AF-A0A2W6TUN1-F1
#
_entry.id   AF-A0A2W6TUN1-F1
#
_cell.length_a   1.000
_cell.length_b   1.000
_cell.length_c   1.000
_cell.angle_alpha   90.00
_cell.angle_beta   90.00
_cell.angle_gamma   90.00
#
_symmetry.space_group_name_H-M   'P 1'
#
loop_
_entity.id
_entity.type
_entity.pdbx_description
1 polymer ?
#
loop_
_entity_poly.entity_id
_entity_poly.type
_entity_poly.pdbx_seq_one_letter_code
_entity_poly.pdbx_strand_id
1 'polypeptide(L)'
;MQLAPVDDVYAGNGFIITTTGSLTKTAATISSLAGLTLIDPVQANATFTLSKPADQIVLRLSGAENALGVQIRVFDVDGNILHQQAVFGDATARHVAIFNWSKSGLADIGSFTVVAMSASVTLDSFSQYVATHAADERDRNLIDILTETFYGSGADDIVSMSQYAQTYFGQAAAAVHGGAGTDTLKLLGTNHVLDLTAAGAKISSVEVIDLTGSGNNVLTLNLSDVLRNGGTDIFHAGDAARVQMMVKGNPGDRVNLSDLLVGGVDHGDWMKGAAIVIDGVIYEAFQHSSLAAELLVQQGVSVSVSNSTAVGAGAFSVAAVAVGVSDVLVTADEELFASSMSPCERNVTVVNDFYPNPGYGSALDTQDYQLEAC
;
A
#
# COMPACT_ATOMS: atom_id res chain seq x y z
N MET A 1 31.60 13.77 -3.11
CA MET A 1 31.64 15.08 -2.42
C MET A 1 32.49 16.02 -3.24
N GLN A 2 31.98 17.21 -3.54
CA GLN A 2 32.68 18.21 -4.33
C GLN A 2 33.82 18.81 -3.48
N LEU A 3 35.06 18.74 -3.96
CA LEU A 3 36.22 19.21 -3.20
C LEU A 3 36.34 20.74 -3.18
N ALA A 4 35.69 21.43 -4.12
CA ALA A 4 35.65 22.89 -4.25
C ALA A 4 34.28 23.34 -4.79
N PRO A 5 33.86 24.60 -4.57
CA PRO A 5 32.68 25.15 -5.22
C PRO A 5 32.82 25.09 -6.75
N VAL A 6 31.71 24.95 -7.46
CA VAL A 6 31.62 25.17 -8.91
C VAL A 6 30.65 26.32 -9.08
N ASP A 7 31.17 27.42 -9.62
CA ASP A 7 30.46 28.69 -9.76
C ASP A 7 29.87 29.17 -8.41
N ASP A 8 28.56 29.34 -8.34
CA ASP A 8 27.79 29.81 -7.19
C ASP A 8 27.25 28.66 -6.31
N VAL A 9 27.68 27.42 -6.56
CA VAL A 9 27.19 26.20 -5.90
C VAL A 9 28.31 25.47 -5.15
N TYR A 10 28.00 25.01 -3.93
CA TYR A 10 28.83 24.05 -3.19
C TYR A 10 28.00 22.87 -2.69
N ALA A 11 28.34 21.66 -3.13
CA ALA A 11 27.72 20.42 -2.65
C ALA A 11 28.53 19.80 -1.50
N GLY A 12 28.00 19.92 -0.28
CA GLY A 12 28.53 19.31 0.94
C GLY A 12 27.99 17.90 1.18
N ASN A 13 28.33 17.31 2.32
CA ASN A 13 27.75 16.04 2.75
C ASN A 13 26.38 16.29 3.41
N GLY A 14 25.29 15.97 2.71
CA GLY A 14 23.92 16.12 3.24
C GLY A 14 23.33 17.52 3.11
N PHE A 15 23.95 18.42 2.35
CA PHE A 15 23.45 19.77 2.06
C PHE A 15 24.04 20.34 0.77
N ILE A 16 23.38 21.34 0.20
CA ILE A 16 23.83 22.16 -0.93
C ILE A 16 23.79 23.63 -0.51
N ILE A 17 24.80 24.40 -0.90
CA ILE A 17 24.86 25.85 -0.71
C ILE A 17 24.77 26.51 -2.08
N THR A 18 23.93 27.53 -2.19
CA THR A 18 23.84 28.44 -3.35
C THR A 18 23.98 29.89 -2.88
N THR A 19 24.49 30.78 -3.73
CA THR A 19 24.64 32.21 -3.44
C THR A 19 24.32 33.04 -4.69
N THR A 20 23.98 34.31 -4.53
CA THR A 20 23.96 35.25 -5.68
C THR A 20 25.35 35.85 -5.97
N GLY A 21 26.29 35.67 -5.05
CA GLY A 21 27.67 36.14 -5.16
C GLY A 21 28.61 35.04 -5.65
N SER A 22 29.73 34.86 -4.95
CA SER A 22 30.69 33.78 -5.23
C SER A 22 31.05 32.99 -3.98
N LEU A 23 31.40 31.72 -4.18
CA LEU A 23 31.84 30.79 -3.14
C LEU A 23 33.31 30.45 -3.35
N THR A 24 34.13 30.54 -2.30
CA THR A 24 35.55 30.16 -2.39
C THR A 24 36.02 29.49 -1.11
N LYS A 25 36.78 28.39 -1.24
CA LYS A 25 37.49 27.82 -0.09
C LYS A 25 38.74 28.66 0.20
N THR A 26 38.83 29.21 1.40
CA THR A 26 39.91 30.10 1.82
C THR A 26 40.71 29.51 2.98
N ALA A 27 42.00 29.84 3.02
CA ALA A 27 42.84 29.58 4.18
C ALA A 27 42.55 30.61 5.30
N ALA A 28 42.92 30.27 6.53
CA ALA A 28 42.76 31.17 7.66
C ALA A 28 43.62 32.43 7.47
N THR A 29 43.07 33.57 7.88
CA THR A 29 43.77 34.86 7.90
C THR A 29 43.84 35.39 9.34
N ILE A 30 44.31 36.63 9.49
CA ILE A 30 44.23 37.35 10.75
C ILE A 30 42.78 37.71 11.13
N SER A 31 41.89 37.85 10.14
CA SER A 31 40.50 38.31 10.32
C SER A 31 39.44 37.24 10.04
N SER A 32 39.83 36.04 9.60
CA SER A 32 38.91 34.95 9.32
C SER A 32 39.53 33.58 9.62
N LEU A 33 38.68 32.60 9.89
CA LEU A 33 39.04 31.18 9.93
C LEU A 33 39.16 30.63 8.50
N ALA A 34 39.73 29.42 8.37
CA ALA A 34 39.69 28.70 7.10
C ALA A 34 38.29 28.11 6.90
N GLY A 35 37.81 28.06 5.67
CA GLY A 35 36.48 27.55 5.40
C GLY A 35 35.96 27.91 4.02
N LEU A 36 34.63 27.90 3.88
CA LEU A 36 33.93 28.37 2.70
C LEU A 36 33.55 29.84 2.88
N THR A 37 34.17 30.74 2.15
CA THR A 37 33.87 32.17 2.17
C THR A 37 32.76 32.48 1.17
N LEU A 38 31.71 33.12 1.67
CA LEU A 38 30.62 33.73 0.92
C LEU A 38 31.07 35.15 0.56
N ILE A 39 30.99 35.54 -0.70
CA ILE A 39 31.48 36.84 -1.17
C ILE A 39 30.44 37.51 -2.05
N ASP A 40 30.09 38.75 -1.73
CA ASP A 40 29.25 39.62 -2.55
C ASP A 40 29.69 41.07 -2.31
N PRO A 41 29.75 41.95 -3.33
CA PRO A 41 30.26 43.31 -3.16
C PRO A 41 29.46 44.19 -2.18
N VAL A 42 28.22 43.81 -1.86
CA VAL A 42 27.32 44.57 -0.99
C VAL A 42 26.92 43.75 0.24
N GLN A 43 26.51 42.50 0.05
CA GLN A 43 25.91 41.68 1.09
C GLN A 43 26.17 40.19 0.84
N ALA A 44 27.20 39.64 1.51
CA ALA A 44 27.51 38.23 1.40
C ALA A 44 26.31 37.39 1.85
N ASN A 45 25.83 36.52 0.96
CA ASN A 45 24.62 35.74 1.18
C ASN A 45 24.80 34.29 0.76
N ALA A 46 24.00 33.39 1.33
CA ALA A 46 23.84 32.03 0.84
C ALA A 46 22.55 31.39 1.33
N THR A 47 22.04 30.47 0.53
CA THR A 47 20.96 29.55 0.89
C THR A 47 21.53 28.15 1.04
N PHE A 48 21.24 27.51 2.17
CA PHE A 48 21.62 26.15 2.51
C PHE A 48 20.38 25.27 2.44
N THR A 49 20.37 24.32 1.51
CA THR A 49 19.30 23.34 1.36
C THR A 49 19.79 22.00 1.90
N LEU A 50 19.05 21.40 2.82
CA LEU A 50 19.42 20.12 3.41
C LEU A 50 18.95 18.96 2.52
N SER A 51 19.77 17.92 2.36
CA SER A 51 19.38 16.73 1.58
C SER A 51 18.37 15.85 2.31
N LYS A 52 18.27 16.00 3.63
CA LYS A 52 17.24 15.44 4.50
C LYS A 52 16.84 16.48 5.53
N PRO A 53 15.58 16.48 6.01
CA PRO A 53 15.17 17.39 7.06
C PRO A 53 16.01 17.22 8.33
N ALA A 54 16.12 18.27 9.15
CA ALA A 54 16.93 18.27 10.37
C ALA A 54 16.15 18.81 11.58
N ASP A 55 16.53 18.31 12.76
CA ASP A 55 16.02 18.78 14.06
C ASP A 55 16.83 19.95 14.61
N GLN A 56 18.10 20.01 14.25
CA GLN A 56 19.03 21.02 14.73
C GLN A 56 20.08 21.33 13.66
N ILE A 57 20.46 22.61 13.59
CA ILE A 57 21.60 23.09 12.82
C ILE A 57 22.55 23.89 13.72
N VAL A 58 23.85 23.70 13.50
CA VAL A 58 24.91 24.45 14.15
C VAL A 58 25.88 24.91 13.09
N LEU A 59 26.20 26.21 13.10
CA LEU A 59 27.16 26.81 12.19
C LEU A 59 28.10 27.75 12.93
N ARG A 60 29.36 27.77 12.50
CA ARG A 60 30.39 28.69 12.97
C ARG A 60 30.86 29.56 11.82
N LEU A 61 30.73 30.87 12.01
CA LEU A 61 31.11 31.91 11.07
C LEU A 61 32.30 32.70 11.60
N SER A 62 33.06 33.32 10.70
CA SER A 62 34.11 34.30 11.01
C SER A 62 34.10 35.43 9.98
N GLY A 63 34.69 36.58 10.31
CA GLY A 63 34.49 37.81 9.54
C GLY A 63 33.07 38.37 9.69
N ALA A 64 32.50 38.27 10.89
CA ALA A 64 31.19 38.80 11.24
C ALA A 64 31.31 40.12 12.03
N GLU A 65 32.16 41.05 11.57
CA GLU A 65 32.48 42.31 12.25
C GLU A 65 31.40 43.40 12.13
N ASN A 66 30.44 43.24 11.22
CA ASN A 66 29.42 44.26 10.99
C ASN A 66 28.50 44.40 12.23
N ALA A 67 28.23 45.63 12.65
CA ALA A 67 27.39 45.94 13.81
C ALA A 67 25.92 45.51 13.65
N LEU A 68 25.45 45.23 12.43
CA LEU A 68 24.12 44.66 12.14
C LEU A 68 24.10 43.11 12.21
N GLY A 69 25.27 42.50 12.41
CA GLY A 69 25.44 41.06 12.50
C GLY A 69 25.18 40.32 11.18
N VAL A 70 25.18 39.00 11.27
CA VAL A 70 24.78 38.08 10.21
C VAL A 70 23.35 37.64 10.47
N GLN A 71 22.45 37.90 9.53
CA GLN A 71 21.05 37.49 9.61
C GLN A 71 20.93 36.03 9.17
N ILE A 72 20.36 35.20 10.05
CA ILE A 72 20.08 33.80 9.77
C ILE A 72 18.58 33.60 9.84
N ARG A 73 18.00 33.00 8.78
CA ARG A 73 16.60 32.57 8.74
C ARG A 73 16.56 31.08 8.51
N VAL A 74 15.76 30.37 9.30
CA VAL A 74 15.55 28.93 9.22
C VAL A 74 14.15 28.68 8.70
N PHE A 75 14.01 27.77 7.74
CA PHE A 75 12.76 27.44 7.08
C PHE A 75 12.42 25.96 7.26
N ASP A 76 11.14 25.66 7.28
CA ASP A 76 10.66 24.28 7.22
C ASP A 76 10.86 23.66 5.82
N VAL A 77 10.44 22.40 5.67
CA VAL A 77 10.50 21.66 4.39
C VAL A 77 9.62 22.26 3.29
N ASP A 78 8.59 23.03 3.67
CA ASP A 78 7.66 23.69 2.76
C ASP A 78 8.08 25.14 2.43
N GLY A 79 9.12 25.66 3.08
CA GLY A 79 9.65 27.01 2.89
C GLY A 79 9.06 28.08 3.82
N ASN A 80 8.30 27.72 4.85
CA ASN A 80 7.82 28.68 5.85
C ASN A 80 8.91 28.99 6.88
N ILE A 81 8.96 30.23 7.37
CA ILE A 81 9.95 30.65 8.38
C ILE A 81 9.65 29.98 9.73
N LEU A 82 10.62 29.22 10.24
CA LEU A 82 10.62 28.67 11.60
C LEU A 82 11.32 29.60 12.60
N HIS A 83 12.40 30.25 12.17
CA HIS A 83 13.21 31.10 13.04
C HIS A 83 13.96 32.18 12.28
N GLN A 84 14.25 33.29 12.95
CA GLN A 84 15.13 34.34 12.46
C GLN A 84 15.95 34.94 13.62
N GLN A 85 17.25 35.07 13.42
CA GLN A 85 18.16 35.66 14.40
C GLN A 85 19.31 36.43 13.73
N ALA A 86 19.72 37.53 14.35
CA ALA A 86 21.00 38.19 14.07
C ALA A 86 22.08 37.60 14.98
N VAL A 87 23.19 37.11 14.41
CA VAL A 87 24.37 36.65 15.17
C VAL A 87 25.54 37.59 14.98
N PHE A 88 26.29 37.83 16.05
CA PHE A 88 27.37 38.82 16.08
C PHE A 88 28.71 38.13 16.32
N GLY A 89 29.75 38.60 15.64
CA GLY A 89 31.11 38.16 15.88
C GLY A 89 31.60 38.54 17.27
N ASP A 90 32.47 37.71 17.84
CA ASP A 90 33.15 38.01 19.09
C ASP A 90 34.14 39.21 18.96
N ALA A 91 34.75 39.58 20.09
CA ALA A 91 35.72 40.68 20.16
C ALA A 91 37.12 40.27 19.64
N THR A 92 37.30 39.06 19.12
CA THR A 92 38.60 38.64 18.56
C THR A 92 38.79 39.25 17.18
N ALA A 93 40.03 39.28 16.68
CA ALA A 93 40.32 39.75 15.33
C ALA A 93 39.54 38.98 14.24
N ARG A 94 39.11 37.75 14.53
CA ARG A 94 38.38 36.88 13.61
C ARG A 94 36.86 37.05 13.65
N HIS A 95 36.34 37.78 14.64
CA HIS A 95 34.92 38.06 14.80
C HIS A 95 34.06 36.79 14.65
N VAL A 96 34.35 35.77 15.47
CA VAL A 96 33.70 34.46 15.35
C VAL A 96 32.28 34.54 15.89
N ALA A 97 31.31 34.07 15.10
CA ALA A 97 29.91 33.97 15.49
C ALA A 97 29.46 32.51 15.44
N ILE A 98 28.70 32.07 16.44
CA ILE A 98 28.12 30.72 16.49
C ILE A 98 26.60 30.86 16.48
N PHE A 99 25.95 30.13 15.58
CA PHE A 99 24.52 29.96 15.58
C PHE A 99 24.20 28.49 15.85
N ASN A 100 23.30 28.26 16.80
CA ASN A 100 22.83 26.94 17.19
C ASN A 100 21.32 27.04 17.43
N TRP A 101 20.55 26.32 16.64
CA TRP A 101 19.10 26.33 16.75
C TRP A 101 18.53 24.93 16.54
N SER A 102 17.57 24.57 17.39
CA SER A 102 16.81 23.32 17.36
C SER A 102 15.33 23.62 17.21
N LYS A 103 14.62 22.79 16.45
CA LYS A 103 13.15 22.87 16.34
C LYS A 103 12.52 22.60 17.71
N SER A 104 11.37 23.24 17.97
CA SER A 104 10.56 23.01 19.18
C SER A 104 9.18 22.42 18.89
N GLY A 105 8.89 22.10 17.62
CA GLY A 105 7.59 21.59 17.15
C GLY A 105 7.76 20.47 16.14
N LEU A 106 6.69 20.17 15.40
CA LEU A 106 6.63 19.07 14.43
C LEU A 106 7.23 19.43 13.06
N ALA A 107 7.45 20.71 12.77
CA ALA A 107 8.01 21.14 11.50
C ALA A 107 9.54 21.01 11.52
N ASP A 108 10.08 20.20 10.60
CA ASP A 108 11.51 19.97 10.45
C ASP A 108 12.18 21.08 9.65
N ILE A 109 13.49 21.26 9.86
CA ILE A 109 14.31 22.20 9.09
C ILE A 109 14.55 21.63 7.70
N GLY A 110 14.09 22.32 6.66
CA GLY A 110 14.41 21.99 5.27
C GLY A 110 15.57 22.81 4.71
N SER A 111 15.67 24.09 5.12
CA SER A 111 16.69 25.01 4.63
C SER A 111 16.95 26.17 5.58
N PHE A 112 18.04 26.90 5.35
CA PHE A 112 18.31 28.17 6.02
C PHE A 112 19.10 29.13 5.14
N THR A 113 18.97 30.43 5.39
CA THR A 113 19.75 31.47 4.70
C THR A 113 20.71 32.15 5.66
N VAL A 114 21.89 32.50 5.16
CA VAL A 114 22.89 33.33 5.85
C VAL A 114 23.06 34.61 5.04
N VAL A 115 22.88 35.77 5.68
CA VAL A 115 22.99 37.08 5.01
C VAL A 115 23.78 38.03 5.91
N ALA A 116 25.02 38.35 5.53
CA ALA A 116 25.89 39.28 6.23
C ALA A 116 25.83 40.67 5.57
N MET A 117 25.73 41.73 6.37
CA MET A 117 25.80 43.12 5.89
C MET A 117 27.24 43.57 5.59
N SER A 118 28.11 42.62 5.23
CA SER A 118 29.51 42.80 4.87
C SER A 118 29.78 42.14 3.53
N ALA A 119 30.89 42.52 2.89
CA ALA A 119 31.25 41.97 1.58
C ALA A 119 31.65 40.49 1.63
N SER A 120 31.97 39.98 2.82
CA SER A 120 32.32 38.58 3.01
C SER A 120 31.98 38.08 4.41
N VAL A 121 31.62 36.80 4.51
CA VAL A 121 31.63 36.04 5.75
C VAL A 121 32.11 34.63 5.45
N THR A 122 32.88 34.02 6.35
CA THR A 122 33.43 32.68 6.17
C THR A 122 32.72 31.67 7.04
N LEU A 123 32.12 30.64 6.42
CA LEU A 123 31.64 29.44 7.08
C LEU A 123 32.83 28.52 7.36
N ASP A 124 33.21 28.43 8.63
CA ASP A 124 34.28 27.55 9.09
C ASP A 124 33.78 26.11 9.30
N SER A 125 32.59 25.95 9.90
CA SER A 125 31.99 24.64 10.15
C SER A 125 30.48 24.69 10.13
N PHE A 126 29.90 23.56 9.69
CA PHE A 126 28.46 23.29 9.70
C PHE A 126 28.23 21.84 10.15
N SER A 127 27.25 21.65 11.03
CA SER A 127 26.76 20.35 11.44
C SER A 127 25.24 20.38 11.60
N GLN A 128 24.60 19.24 11.34
CA GLN A 128 23.16 19.07 11.48
C GLN A 128 22.86 17.78 12.23
N TYR A 129 21.74 17.75 12.95
CA TYR A 129 21.12 16.53 13.43
C TYR A 129 19.95 16.22 12.51
N VAL A 130 20.10 15.20 11.66
CA VAL A 130 19.08 14.78 10.70
C VAL A 130 17.85 14.27 11.44
N ALA A 131 16.67 14.72 11.04
CA ALA A 131 15.40 14.25 11.58
C ALA A 131 15.19 12.79 11.19
N THR A 132 14.71 11.99 12.14
CA THR A 132 14.32 10.60 11.91
C THR A 132 12.84 10.46 12.20
N HIS A 133 12.03 10.14 11.19
CA HIS A 133 10.63 9.84 11.40
C HIS A 133 10.42 8.34 11.58
N ALA A 134 9.41 7.96 12.36
CA ALA A 134 9.01 6.56 12.48
C ALA A 134 8.71 5.94 11.10
N ALA A 135 8.18 6.71 10.16
CA ALA A 135 7.96 6.25 8.78
C ALA A 135 9.27 6.01 8.00
N ASP A 136 10.37 6.69 8.34
CA ASP A 136 11.66 6.55 7.66
C ASP A 136 12.38 5.25 8.05
N GLU A 137 12.10 4.71 9.25
CA GLU A 137 12.71 3.49 9.76
C GLU A 137 11.84 2.24 9.55
N ARG A 138 10.56 2.41 9.20
CA ARG A 138 9.65 1.28 8.98
C ARG A 138 10.00 0.52 7.71
N ASP A 139 9.99 -0.80 7.82
CA ASP A 139 10.05 -1.68 6.66
C ASP A 139 8.71 -1.62 5.93
N ARG A 140 8.71 -1.08 4.71
CA ARG A 140 7.50 -0.96 3.89
C ARG A 140 6.89 -2.30 3.50
N ASN A 141 7.65 -3.38 3.62
CA ASN A 141 7.23 -4.74 3.30
C ASN A 141 6.82 -5.52 4.56
N LEU A 142 6.59 -4.84 5.68
CA LEU A 142 6.15 -5.43 6.95
C LEU A 142 4.86 -4.78 7.45
N ILE A 143 3.82 -5.58 7.64
CA ILE A 143 2.61 -5.22 8.36
C ILE A 143 2.85 -5.52 9.85
N ASP A 144 3.27 -4.49 10.59
CA ASP A 144 3.47 -4.51 12.05
C ASP A 144 2.48 -3.62 12.83
N ILE A 145 1.63 -2.89 12.11
CA ILE A 145 0.61 -1.99 12.67
C ILE A 145 -0.78 -2.45 12.26
N LEU A 146 -1.72 -2.43 13.21
CA LEU A 146 -3.05 -3.02 13.02
C LEU A 146 -3.97 -2.22 12.08
N THR A 147 -3.71 -0.93 11.87
CA THR A 147 -4.67 0.00 11.28
C THR A 147 -4.29 0.51 9.90
N GLU A 148 -3.19 0.04 9.33
CA GLU A 148 -2.72 0.50 8.03
C GLU A 148 -3.17 -0.42 6.92
N THR A 149 -3.46 0.16 5.76
CA THR A 149 -3.64 -0.58 4.51
C THR A 149 -2.29 -0.74 3.83
N PHE A 150 -1.93 -1.96 3.45
CA PHE A 150 -0.81 -2.21 2.55
C PHE A 150 -1.26 -2.06 1.09
N TYR A 151 -0.49 -1.29 0.32
CA TYR A 151 -0.61 -1.20 -1.13
C TYR A 151 0.73 -1.60 -1.72
N GLY A 152 0.73 -2.68 -2.50
CA GLY A 152 1.86 -3.06 -3.31
C GLY A 152 1.98 -2.16 -4.55
N SER A 153 2.95 -2.51 -5.37
CA SER A 153 3.44 -1.79 -6.52
C SER A 153 2.89 -2.39 -7.81
N GLY A 154 3.65 -2.26 -8.90
CA GLY A 154 3.36 -2.94 -10.17
C GLY A 154 4.32 -4.08 -10.47
N ALA A 155 5.09 -4.52 -9.47
CA ALA A 155 6.05 -5.61 -9.53
C ALA A 155 5.63 -6.70 -8.53
N ASP A 156 6.30 -7.86 -8.57
CA ASP A 156 6.05 -8.94 -7.62
C ASP A 156 6.44 -8.51 -6.19
N ASP A 157 5.44 -8.20 -5.36
CA ASP A 157 5.66 -7.74 -3.99
C ASP A 157 5.60 -8.87 -2.98
N ILE A 158 6.43 -8.78 -1.93
CA ILE A 158 6.38 -9.68 -0.78
C ILE A 158 6.14 -8.84 0.45
N VAL A 159 4.92 -8.93 0.99
CA VAL A 159 4.56 -8.31 2.27
C VAL A 159 4.48 -9.35 3.35
N SER A 160 5.24 -9.13 4.43
CA SER A 160 5.24 -9.98 5.61
C SER A 160 4.32 -9.40 6.68
N MET A 161 3.65 -10.26 7.44
CA MET A 161 2.71 -9.88 8.46
C MET A 161 3.15 -10.44 9.80
N SER A 162 3.53 -9.57 10.74
CA SER A 162 3.86 -9.96 12.13
C SER A 162 2.66 -9.93 13.05
N GLN A 163 1.59 -9.21 12.66
CA GLN A 163 0.34 -9.15 13.40
C GLN A 163 -0.53 -10.38 13.11
N TYR A 164 -1.29 -10.86 14.10
CA TYR A 164 -2.26 -11.93 13.86
C TYR A 164 -3.30 -11.49 12.81
N ALA A 165 -3.44 -12.28 11.74
CA ALA A 165 -4.30 -11.94 10.60
C ALA A 165 -5.76 -11.67 11.00
N GLN A 166 -6.33 -12.49 11.90
CA GLN A 166 -7.68 -12.27 12.46
C GLN A 166 -7.83 -10.88 13.10
N THR A 167 -6.84 -10.45 13.88
CA THR A 167 -6.87 -9.15 14.57
C THR A 167 -6.68 -8.00 13.60
N TYR A 168 -5.77 -8.15 12.64
CA TYR A 168 -5.48 -7.17 11.61
C TYR A 168 -6.71 -6.95 10.73
N PHE A 169 -7.24 -7.99 10.08
CA PHE A 169 -8.42 -7.87 9.21
C PHE A 169 -9.72 -7.58 9.96
N GLY A 170 -9.72 -7.64 11.31
CA GLY A 170 -10.79 -7.12 12.15
C GLY A 170 -10.86 -5.59 12.19
N GLN A 171 -9.77 -4.87 11.89
CA GLN A 171 -9.75 -3.41 11.90
C GLN A 171 -10.43 -2.82 10.68
N ALA A 172 -11.10 -1.67 10.85
CA ALA A 172 -11.86 -1.02 9.77
C ALA A 172 -10.98 -0.58 8.59
N ALA A 173 -9.76 -0.09 8.87
CA ALA A 173 -8.82 0.44 7.87
C ALA A 173 -7.77 -0.57 7.39
N ALA A 174 -7.75 -1.79 7.93
CA ALA A 174 -6.79 -2.81 7.53
C ALA A 174 -7.23 -3.47 6.21
N ALA A 175 -6.31 -3.49 5.24
CA ALA A 175 -6.46 -4.19 3.98
C ALA A 175 -5.07 -4.43 3.34
N VAL A 176 -4.99 -5.39 2.43
CA VAL A 176 -3.80 -5.74 1.66
C VAL A 176 -4.19 -5.78 0.19
N HIS A 177 -3.61 -4.90 -0.60
CA HIS A 177 -3.81 -4.84 -2.04
C HIS A 177 -2.45 -5.02 -2.71
N GLY A 178 -2.17 -6.15 -3.36
CA GLY A 178 -0.85 -6.38 -3.96
C GLY A 178 -0.59 -5.52 -5.20
N GLY A 179 -1.63 -5.24 -5.98
CA GLY A 179 -1.52 -4.38 -7.16
C GLY A 179 -1.38 -5.22 -8.43
N ALA A 180 -0.31 -4.97 -9.18
CA ALA A 180 0.02 -5.76 -10.37
C ALA A 180 1.34 -6.49 -10.15
N GLY A 181 1.50 -7.65 -10.77
CA GLY A 181 2.61 -8.56 -10.45
C GLY A 181 2.05 -9.87 -9.88
N THR A 182 2.93 -10.69 -9.32
CA THR A 182 2.59 -11.88 -8.55
C THR A 182 2.92 -11.63 -7.09
N ASP A 183 1.90 -11.32 -6.30
CA ASP A 183 2.09 -10.76 -4.96
C ASP A 183 1.98 -11.83 -3.87
N THR A 184 2.81 -11.70 -2.84
CA THR A 184 2.90 -12.65 -1.73
C THR A 184 2.55 -12.00 -0.40
N LEU A 185 1.55 -12.54 0.30
CA LEU A 185 1.33 -12.28 1.72
C LEU A 185 1.95 -13.40 2.55
N LYS A 186 2.98 -13.06 3.33
CA LYS A 186 3.70 -13.99 4.21
C LYS A 186 3.29 -13.82 5.66
N LEU A 187 2.90 -14.91 6.33
CA LEU A 187 2.57 -14.90 7.75
C LEU A 187 3.84 -15.17 8.57
N LEU A 188 4.20 -14.25 9.47
CA LEU A 188 5.34 -14.39 10.35
C LEU A 188 4.89 -14.84 11.74
N GLY A 189 5.47 -15.93 12.25
CA GLY A 189 5.17 -16.43 13.58
C GLY A 189 4.28 -17.68 13.55
N THR A 190 3.80 -18.06 14.74
CA THR A 190 3.10 -19.34 14.98
C THR A 190 1.60 -19.18 15.20
N ASN A 191 0.83 -20.21 14.85
CA ASN A 191 -0.62 -20.29 15.07
C ASN A 191 -1.38 -19.14 14.41
N HIS A 192 -0.89 -18.63 13.27
CA HIS A 192 -1.70 -17.71 12.48
C HIS A 192 -2.89 -18.44 11.91
N VAL A 193 -4.04 -17.78 11.98
CA VAL A 193 -5.25 -18.19 11.28
C VAL A 193 -5.61 -17.05 10.33
N LEU A 194 -5.47 -17.30 9.04
CA LEU A 194 -5.92 -16.40 7.98
C LEU A 194 -7.18 -16.98 7.37
N ASP A 195 -8.28 -16.24 7.47
CA ASP A 195 -9.55 -16.59 6.84
C ASP A 195 -9.86 -15.56 5.75
N LEU A 196 -9.60 -15.92 4.50
CA LEU A 196 -9.86 -15.07 3.34
C LEU A 196 -11.37 -14.84 3.14
N THR A 197 -12.19 -15.81 3.55
CA THR A 197 -13.66 -15.70 3.44
C THR A 197 -14.20 -14.62 4.37
N ALA A 198 -13.56 -14.43 5.54
CA ALA A 198 -13.87 -13.37 6.49
C ALA A 198 -13.21 -12.03 6.13
N ALA A 199 -12.00 -12.04 5.57
CA ALA A 199 -11.33 -10.83 5.11
C ALA A 199 -12.05 -10.17 3.91
N GLY A 200 -12.65 -10.98 3.03
CA GLY A 200 -13.46 -10.53 1.90
C GLY A 200 -12.68 -9.57 1.00
N ALA A 201 -13.23 -8.38 0.77
CA ALA A 201 -12.62 -7.37 -0.10
C ALA A 201 -11.39 -6.66 0.51
N LYS A 202 -11.02 -6.97 1.77
CA LYS A 202 -9.81 -6.43 2.39
C LYS A 202 -8.52 -7.08 1.87
N ILE A 203 -8.64 -8.13 1.06
CA ILE A 203 -7.51 -8.74 0.35
C ILE A 203 -7.87 -8.79 -1.13
N SER A 204 -6.99 -8.27 -1.98
CA SER A 204 -7.13 -8.32 -3.44
C SER A 204 -5.77 -8.37 -4.10
N SER A 205 -5.66 -9.04 -5.25
CA SER A 205 -4.41 -9.20 -6.00
C SER A 205 -3.29 -9.71 -5.08
N VAL A 206 -3.50 -10.89 -4.48
CA VAL A 206 -2.50 -11.56 -3.65
C VAL A 206 -2.49 -13.02 -4.04
N GLU A 207 -1.67 -13.33 -5.04
CA GLU A 207 -1.68 -14.61 -5.73
C GLU A 207 -0.99 -15.71 -4.90
N VAL A 208 -0.15 -15.34 -3.94
CA VAL A 208 0.60 -16.28 -3.08
C VAL A 208 0.32 -16.01 -1.60
N ILE A 209 -0.11 -17.05 -0.88
CA ILE A 209 -0.12 -17.06 0.59
C ILE A 209 1.05 -17.91 1.07
N ASP A 210 1.97 -17.30 1.82
CA ASP A 210 3.13 -17.97 2.39
C ASP A 210 2.92 -18.25 3.89
N LEU A 211 2.67 -19.51 4.22
CA LEU A 211 2.48 -20.03 5.57
C LEU A 211 3.80 -20.48 6.23
N THR A 212 4.95 -20.33 5.57
CA THR A 212 6.27 -20.79 6.07
C THR A 212 6.81 -20.04 7.29
N GLY A 213 5.98 -19.22 7.95
CA GLY A 213 6.22 -18.77 9.32
C GLY A 213 6.52 -19.93 10.27
N SER A 214 6.94 -19.60 11.49
CA SER A 214 7.21 -20.63 12.48
C SER A 214 5.94 -21.37 12.90
N GLY A 215 6.03 -22.60 13.43
CA GLY A 215 4.86 -23.31 13.95
C GLY A 215 3.82 -23.67 12.88
N ASN A 216 2.58 -23.91 13.29
CA ASN A 216 1.52 -24.40 12.43
C ASN A 216 0.54 -23.26 12.11
N ASN A 217 0.40 -22.91 10.85
CA ASN A 217 -0.49 -21.85 10.39
C ASN A 217 -1.67 -22.43 9.60
N VAL A 218 -2.79 -21.72 9.61
CA VAL A 218 -4.04 -22.17 8.97
C VAL A 218 -4.51 -21.11 7.99
N LEU A 219 -4.76 -21.53 6.76
CA LEU A 219 -5.45 -20.74 5.74
C LEU A 219 -6.86 -21.32 5.51
N THR A 220 -7.87 -20.47 5.52
CA THR A 220 -9.22 -20.81 5.07
C THR A 220 -9.56 -19.93 3.87
N LEU A 221 -10.02 -20.55 2.79
CA LEU A 221 -10.37 -19.88 1.54
C LEU A 221 -11.46 -20.64 0.78
N ASN A 222 -12.12 -19.95 -0.14
CA ASN A 222 -13.10 -20.53 -1.03
C ASN A 222 -12.82 -20.23 -2.51
N LEU A 223 -13.67 -20.72 -3.40
CA LEU A 223 -13.56 -20.48 -4.84
C LEU A 223 -13.56 -19.00 -5.22
N SER A 224 -14.35 -18.16 -4.53
CA SER A 224 -14.35 -16.72 -4.79
C SER A 224 -13.02 -16.07 -4.43
N ASP A 225 -12.32 -16.57 -3.42
CA ASP A 225 -11.03 -16.01 -3.00
C ASP A 225 -9.93 -16.33 -4.02
N VAL A 226 -9.93 -17.53 -4.59
CA VAL A 226 -9.04 -17.91 -5.69
C VAL A 226 -9.32 -17.06 -6.93
N LEU A 227 -10.60 -16.87 -7.29
CA LEU A 227 -10.98 -16.06 -8.45
C LEU A 227 -10.70 -14.55 -8.26
N ARG A 228 -10.78 -14.05 -7.03
CA ARG A 228 -10.52 -12.64 -6.70
C ARG A 228 -9.04 -12.30 -6.65
N ASN A 229 -8.23 -13.22 -6.12
CA ASN A 229 -6.82 -12.95 -5.82
C ASN A 229 -5.85 -13.68 -6.75
N GLY A 230 -6.32 -14.63 -7.54
CA GLY A 230 -5.48 -15.36 -8.48
C GLY A 230 -5.31 -14.64 -9.81
N GLY A 231 -4.33 -15.10 -10.59
CA GLY A 231 -4.08 -14.63 -11.95
C GLY A 231 -4.11 -15.78 -12.97
N THR A 232 -4.40 -15.49 -14.24
CA THR A 232 -4.48 -16.54 -15.27
C THR A 232 -3.11 -17.09 -15.63
N ASP A 233 -2.91 -18.40 -15.47
CA ASP A 233 -1.70 -19.16 -15.82
C ASP A 233 -0.38 -18.55 -15.30
N ILE A 234 -0.44 -17.84 -14.17
CA ILE A 234 0.70 -17.08 -13.62
C ILE A 234 1.84 -17.96 -13.11
N PHE A 235 1.57 -19.20 -12.69
CA PHE A 235 2.59 -20.10 -12.17
C PHE A 235 2.97 -21.19 -13.16
N HIS A 236 2.00 -21.69 -13.93
CA HIS A 236 2.25 -22.61 -15.04
C HIS A 236 1.10 -22.60 -16.03
N ALA A 237 1.41 -22.92 -17.29
CA ALA A 237 0.40 -23.22 -18.31
C ALA A 237 -0.02 -24.70 -18.23
N GLY A 238 -1.32 -24.95 -18.20
CA GLY A 238 -1.91 -26.28 -18.23
C GLY A 238 -2.43 -26.69 -19.61
N ASP A 239 -3.36 -27.64 -19.60
CA ASP A 239 -4.19 -28.04 -20.73
C ASP A 239 -5.27 -27.00 -21.11
N ALA A 240 -5.69 -26.19 -20.15
CA ALA A 240 -6.58 -25.05 -20.34
C ALA A 240 -6.15 -23.91 -19.42
N ALA A 241 -6.44 -22.67 -19.83
CA ALA A 241 -6.13 -21.49 -19.04
C ALA A 241 -6.96 -21.46 -17.75
N ARG A 242 -6.32 -21.21 -16.61
CA ARG A 242 -6.96 -21.18 -15.29
C ARG A 242 -6.49 -20.00 -14.46
N VAL A 243 -7.39 -19.41 -13.67
CA VAL A 243 -7.04 -18.49 -12.60
C VAL A 243 -6.37 -19.29 -11.48
N GLN A 244 -5.11 -18.98 -11.20
CA GLN A 244 -4.27 -19.72 -10.28
C GLN A 244 -3.96 -18.90 -9.04
N MET A 245 -3.98 -19.57 -7.89
CA MET A 245 -3.46 -19.06 -6.62
C MET A 245 -2.54 -20.12 -6.00
N MET A 246 -1.54 -19.69 -5.23
CA MET A 246 -0.54 -20.59 -4.64
C MET A 246 -0.49 -20.45 -3.12
N VAL A 247 -0.32 -21.59 -2.45
CA VAL A 247 -0.06 -21.67 -1.01
C VAL A 247 1.30 -22.32 -0.80
N LYS A 248 2.22 -21.58 -0.19
CA LYS A 248 3.50 -22.09 0.30
C LYS A 248 3.36 -22.44 1.78
N GLY A 249 4.02 -23.49 2.23
CA GLY A 249 3.91 -23.94 3.62
C GLY A 249 4.76 -25.16 3.92
N ASN A 250 4.71 -25.62 5.16
CA ASN A 250 5.52 -26.71 5.69
C ASN A 250 4.66 -27.74 6.45
N PRO A 251 5.23 -28.90 6.86
CA PRO A 251 4.52 -29.89 7.65
C PRO A 251 3.97 -29.33 8.97
N GLY A 252 2.64 -29.36 9.11
CA GLY A 252 1.92 -28.82 10.26
C GLY A 252 0.92 -27.74 9.87
N ASP A 253 1.19 -27.03 8.77
CA ASP A 253 0.28 -26.06 8.18
C ASP A 253 -0.98 -26.74 7.59
N ARG A 254 -2.07 -25.99 7.55
CA ARG A 254 -3.38 -26.47 7.08
C ARG A 254 -4.04 -25.48 6.12
N VAL A 255 -4.69 -26.04 5.11
CA VAL A 255 -5.57 -25.31 4.19
C VAL A 255 -6.97 -25.91 4.27
N ASN A 256 -7.98 -25.08 4.56
CA ASN A 256 -9.38 -25.44 4.46
C ASN A 256 -9.93 -24.82 3.16
N LEU A 257 -10.26 -25.65 2.19
CA LEU A 257 -10.70 -25.23 0.86
C LEU A 257 -12.17 -25.58 0.64
N SER A 258 -13.00 -24.57 0.43
CA SER A 258 -14.41 -24.74 0.06
C SER A 258 -14.65 -24.43 -1.42
N ASP A 259 -15.55 -25.17 -2.04
CA ASP A 259 -16.04 -24.99 -3.42
C ASP A 259 -17.05 -23.83 -3.58
N LEU A 260 -17.66 -23.39 -2.49
CA LEU A 260 -18.72 -22.39 -2.54
C LEU A 260 -18.20 -21.02 -2.99
N LEU A 261 -18.99 -20.34 -3.81
CA LEU A 261 -18.88 -18.90 -4.00
C LEU A 261 -19.44 -18.13 -2.80
N VAL A 262 -19.12 -16.84 -2.72
CA VAL A 262 -19.76 -15.90 -1.78
C VAL A 262 -21.28 -16.04 -1.87
N GLY A 263 -21.93 -16.19 -0.72
CA GLY A 263 -23.38 -16.44 -0.63
C GLY A 263 -23.78 -17.92 -0.62
N GLY A 264 -22.82 -18.84 -0.72
CA GLY A 264 -23.05 -20.28 -0.58
C GLY A 264 -23.52 -20.97 -1.86
N VAL A 265 -23.26 -20.36 -3.03
CA VAL A 265 -23.60 -20.95 -4.32
C VAL A 265 -22.56 -21.97 -4.73
N ASP A 266 -23.00 -23.18 -5.01
CA ASP A 266 -22.19 -24.28 -5.52
C ASP A 266 -22.25 -24.31 -7.05
N HIS A 267 -21.08 -24.30 -7.69
CA HIS A 267 -20.93 -24.41 -9.14
C HIS A 267 -20.23 -25.69 -9.57
N GLY A 268 -19.80 -26.54 -8.65
CA GLY A 268 -19.02 -27.74 -8.91
C GLY A 268 -18.00 -27.99 -7.82
N ASP A 269 -17.24 -29.06 -8.00
CA ASP A 269 -16.32 -29.56 -6.99
C ASP A 269 -14.87 -29.16 -7.24
N TRP A 270 -14.10 -29.04 -6.16
CA TRP A 270 -12.64 -29.14 -6.22
C TRP A 270 -12.21 -30.59 -6.40
N MET A 271 -11.36 -30.83 -7.39
CA MET A 271 -10.76 -32.13 -7.69
C MET A 271 -9.25 -32.03 -7.60
N LYS A 272 -8.61 -33.00 -6.93
CA LYS A 272 -7.16 -33.08 -6.88
C LYS A 272 -6.61 -33.63 -8.21
N GLY A 273 -5.77 -32.84 -8.87
CA GLY A 273 -5.09 -33.19 -10.11
C GLY A 273 -3.71 -33.83 -9.88
N ALA A 274 -2.92 -33.89 -10.95
CA ALA A 274 -1.52 -34.29 -10.86
C ALA A 274 -0.68 -33.23 -10.13
N ALA A 275 0.36 -33.66 -9.43
CA ALA A 275 1.29 -32.73 -8.82
C ALA A 275 2.10 -31.96 -9.87
N ILE A 276 2.36 -30.69 -9.61
CA ILE A 276 3.11 -29.78 -10.48
C ILE A 276 4.43 -29.42 -9.81
N VAL A 277 5.51 -29.35 -10.58
CA VAL A 277 6.83 -28.90 -10.10
C VAL A 277 7.09 -27.50 -10.60
N ILE A 278 7.25 -26.55 -9.68
CA ILE A 278 7.56 -25.14 -9.98
C ILE A 278 8.84 -24.81 -9.22
N ASP A 279 9.87 -24.37 -9.95
CA ASP A 279 11.19 -24.03 -9.39
C ASP A 279 11.80 -25.12 -8.48
N GLY A 280 11.55 -26.39 -8.82
CA GLY A 280 12.04 -27.55 -8.05
C GLY A 280 11.22 -27.88 -6.79
N VAL A 281 10.14 -27.15 -6.52
CA VAL A 281 9.20 -27.40 -5.43
C VAL A 281 7.95 -28.10 -5.97
N ILE A 282 7.47 -29.10 -5.25
CA ILE A 282 6.29 -29.90 -5.63
C ILE A 282 5.04 -29.31 -5.00
N TYR A 283 4.02 -29.08 -5.83
CA TYR A 283 2.70 -28.59 -5.44
C TYR A 283 1.62 -29.62 -5.79
N GLU A 284 0.68 -29.84 -4.88
CA GLU A 284 -0.57 -30.52 -5.16
C GLU A 284 -1.52 -29.52 -5.84
N ALA A 285 -2.02 -29.88 -7.03
CA ALA A 285 -2.97 -29.05 -7.76
C ALA A 285 -4.41 -29.45 -7.41
N PHE A 286 -5.24 -28.47 -7.05
CA PHE A 286 -6.68 -28.62 -6.89
C PHE A 286 -7.37 -27.78 -7.95
N GLN A 287 -8.08 -28.44 -8.87
CA GLN A 287 -8.75 -27.79 -10.00
C GLN A 287 -10.26 -27.83 -9.78
N HIS A 288 -10.94 -26.73 -10.08
CA HIS A 288 -12.39 -26.68 -10.00
C HIS A 288 -13.02 -27.33 -11.25
N SER A 289 -14.06 -28.14 -11.07
CA SER A 289 -14.64 -28.97 -12.14
C SER A 289 -15.39 -28.19 -13.23
N SER A 290 -15.88 -27.00 -12.93
CA SER A 290 -16.73 -26.20 -13.84
C SER A 290 -16.21 -24.81 -14.13
N LEU A 291 -15.38 -24.25 -13.25
CA LEU A 291 -14.80 -22.92 -13.39
C LEU A 291 -13.31 -23.06 -13.61
N ALA A 292 -12.74 -22.16 -14.40
CA ALA A 292 -11.32 -22.15 -14.71
C ALA A 292 -10.50 -21.63 -13.52
N ALA A 293 -10.46 -22.39 -12.42
CA ALA A 293 -9.74 -22.06 -11.19
C ALA A 293 -8.85 -23.22 -10.73
N GLU A 294 -7.67 -22.88 -10.21
CA GLU A 294 -6.69 -23.84 -9.70
C GLU A 294 -5.99 -23.29 -8.45
N LEU A 295 -5.92 -24.11 -7.40
CA LEU A 295 -5.12 -23.84 -6.21
C LEU A 295 -3.93 -24.77 -6.18
N LEU A 296 -2.73 -24.20 -6.12
CA LEU A 296 -1.46 -24.93 -5.99
C LEU A 296 -1.01 -24.90 -4.54
N VAL A 297 -1.03 -26.05 -3.87
CA VAL A 297 -0.63 -26.13 -2.46
C VAL A 297 0.66 -26.91 -2.31
N GLN A 298 1.68 -26.31 -1.71
CA GLN A 298 2.99 -26.92 -1.54
C GLN A 298 2.88 -28.24 -0.76
N GLN A 299 3.57 -29.28 -1.23
CA GLN A 299 3.56 -30.58 -0.58
C GLN A 299 4.11 -30.48 0.86
N GLY A 300 3.38 -31.04 1.82
CA GLY A 300 3.66 -30.94 3.26
C GLY A 300 2.56 -30.23 4.02
N VAL A 301 1.81 -29.34 3.36
CA VAL A 301 0.62 -28.70 3.91
C VAL A 301 -0.57 -29.68 3.88
N SER A 302 -1.34 -29.75 4.96
CA SER A 302 -2.54 -30.60 5.01
C SER A 302 -3.75 -29.87 4.44
N VAL A 303 -4.35 -30.40 3.37
CA VAL A 303 -5.53 -29.80 2.73
C VAL A 303 -6.81 -30.54 3.12
N SER A 304 -7.79 -29.81 3.65
CA SER A 304 -9.15 -30.28 3.91
C SER A 304 -10.08 -29.65 2.87
N VAL A 305 -10.51 -30.45 1.90
CA VAL A 305 -11.46 -30.02 0.86
C VAL A 305 -12.89 -30.26 1.35
N SER A 306 -13.72 -29.23 1.25
CA SER A 306 -15.16 -29.29 1.54
C SER A 306 -15.92 -28.97 0.27
N ASN A 307 -16.33 -30.02 -0.44
CA ASN A 307 -17.26 -29.91 -1.56
C ASN A 307 -18.69 -30.02 -1.03
N SER A 308 -19.52 -29.04 -1.34
CA SER A 308 -20.92 -28.98 -0.99
C SER A 308 -21.69 -30.08 -1.70
N THR A 309 -22.82 -30.47 -1.13
CA THR A 309 -23.80 -31.35 -1.80
C THR A 309 -25.06 -30.59 -2.19
N ALA A 310 -25.05 -29.26 -2.01
CA ALA A 310 -26.19 -28.40 -2.25
C ALA A 310 -26.20 -27.95 -3.71
N VAL A 311 -26.95 -28.67 -4.55
CA VAL A 311 -27.31 -28.26 -5.91
C VAL A 311 -27.82 -26.81 -5.89
N GLY A 312 -27.06 -25.89 -6.47
CA GLY A 312 -27.45 -24.49 -6.63
C GLY A 312 -28.82 -24.35 -7.30
N ALA A 313 -29.69 -23.56 -6.66
CA ALA A 313 -30.97 -23.02 -7.10
C ALA A 313 -31.49 -23.46 -8.51
N GLY A 314 -32.25 -24.55 -8.52
CA GLY A 314 -33.06 -24.98 -9.67
C GLY A 314 -34.09 -26.07 -9.36
N ALA A 315 -34.19 -26.56 -8.12
CA ALA A 315 -35.25 -27.47 -7.74
C ALA A 315 -36.54 -26.69 -7.43
N PHE A 316 -37.27 -26.29 -8.47
CA PHE A 316 -38.72 -26.13 -8.35
C PHE A 316 -39.30 -27.49 -7.99
N SER A 317 -39.47 -27.77 -6.69
CA SER A 317 -40.34 -28.87 -6.27
C SER A 317 -41.78 -28.40 -6.42
N VAL A 318 -42.36 -28.64 -7.60
CA VAL A 318 -43.82 -28.73 -7.67
C VAL A 318 -44.18 -29.98 -6.89
N ALA A 319 -44.57 -29.82 -5.62
CA ALA A 319 -45.27 -30.87 -4.93
C ALA A 319 -46.51 -31.17 -5.77
N ALA A 320 -46.53 -32.33 -6.42
CA ALA A 320 -47.72 -32.82 -7.08
C ALA A 320 -48.79 -33.00 -6.01
N VAL A 321 -49.62 -31.98 -5.81
CA VAL A 321 -50.94 -32.17 -5.21
C VAL A 321 -51.69 -32.99 -6.24
N ALA A 322 -51.86 -34.27 -5.95
CA ALA A 322 -52.73 -35.15 -6.72
C ALA A 322 -54.17 -34.65 -6.58
N VAL A 323 -54.57 -33.69 -7.42
CA VAL A 323 -55.98 -33.44 -7.69
C VAL A 323 -56.38 -34.47 -8.72
N GLY A 324 -57.09 -35.50 -8.25
CA GLY A 324 -57.68 -36.50 -9.13
C GLY A 324 -58.70 -35.85 -10.05
N VAL A 325 -58.30 -35.56 -11.28
CA VAL A 325 -59.20 -35.46 -12.42
C VAL A 325 -58.52 -36.12 -13.62
N SER A 326 -59.23 -37.09 -14.18
CA SER A 326 -58.98 -37.74 -15.46
C SER A 326 -58.81 -36.68 -16.55
N ASP A 327 -57.64 -36.55 -17.19
CA ASP A 327 -57.52 -36.64 -18.65
C ASP A 327 -56.10 -36.44 -19.19
N VAL A 328 -55.81 -37.20 -20.25
CA VAL A 328 -54.82 -37.02 -21.33
C VAL A 328 -53.31 -36.95 -20.97
N LEU A 329 -52.63 -38.09 -21.20
CA LEU A 329 -51.23 -38.15 -21.59
C LEU A 329 -51.05 -37.58 -23.01
N VAL A 330 -50.23 -36.54 -23.18
CA VAL A 330 -49.59 -36.23 -24.47
C VAL A 330 -48.09 -36.44 -24.30
N THR A 331 -47.55 -37.43 -25.00
CA THR A 331 -46.12 -37.66 -25.13
C THR A 331 -45.50 -36.61 -26.03
N ALA A 332 -44.24 -36.26 -25.72
CA ALA A 332 -43.42 -35.31 -26.46
C ALA A 332 -43.41 -35.59 -27.97
N ASP A 333 -43.49 -34.53 -28.77
CA ASP A 333 -42.91 -34.49 -30.10
C ASP A 333 -42.32 -33.10 -30.38
N GLU A 334 -41.34 -33.15 -31.26
CA GLU A 334 -40.37 -32.15 -31.65
C GLU A 334 -40.95 -30.84 -32.23
N GLU A 335 -40.02 -29.88 -32.30
CA GLU A 335 -40.00 -28.66 -33.12
C GLU A 335 -40.67 -27.39 -32.55
N LEU A 336 -39.87 -26.33 -32.38
CA LEU A 336 -39.83 -25.27 -33.39
C LEU A 336 -38.69 -24.28 -33.09
N PHE A 337 -37.70 -24.28 -34.00
CA PHE A 337 -36.81 -23.14 -34.18
C PHE A 337 -37.61 -21.96 -34.77
N ALA A 338 -37.57 -20.81 -34.11
CA ALA A 338 -37.80 -19.49 -34.72
C ALA A 338 -37.03 -18.46 -33.86
N SER A 339 -35.83 -18.06 -34.26
CA SER A 339 -35.51 -16.93 -35.15
C SER A 339 -35.81 -15.55 -34.56
N SER A 340 -34.72 -14.78 -34.40
CA SER A 340 -34.61 -13.32 -34.33
C SER A 340 -35.31 -12.58 -33.17
N MET A 341 -34.53 -12.23 -32.14
CA MET A 341 -34.74 -10.99 -31.40
C MET A 341 -33.44 -10.19 -31.37
N SER A 342 -33.53 -8.93 -31.77
CA SER A 342 -32.54 -7.86 -31.54
C SER A 342 -33.32 -6.58 -31.22
N PRO A 343 -32.72 -5.59 -30.54
CA PRO A 343 -33.05 -5.25 -29.15
C PRO A 343 -33.97 -4.03 -29.04
N CYS A 344 -34.78 -3.96 -27.98
CA CYS A 344 -35.41 -2.71 -27.57
C CYS A 344 -34.78 -2.27 -26.24
N GLU A 345 -33.94 -1.24 -26.31
CA GLU A 345 -33.37 -0.53 -25.16
C GLU A 345 -34.50 0.06 -24.30
N ARG A 346 -34.59 -0.34 -23.03
CA ARG A 346 -35.43 0.35 -22.04
C ARG A 346 -34.62 1.48 -21.38
N ASN A 347 -34.92 2.71 -21.77
CA ASN A 347 -34.64 3.89 -20.94
C ASN A 347 -35.62 3.92 -19.76
N VAL A 348 -35.17 3.55 -18.56
CA VAL A 348 -35.94 3.72 -17.32
C VAL A 348 -35.75 5.16 -16.85
N THR A 349 -36.82 5.96 -16.93
CA THR A 349 -36.88 7.28 -16.26
C THR A 349 -37.56 7.08 -14.92
N VAL A 350 -36.81 7.17 -13.83
CA VAL A 350 -37.36 7.11 -12.46
C VAL A 350 -37.96 8.47 -12.12
N VAL A 351 -39.26 8.52 -11.87
CA VAL A 351 -39.93 9.68 -11.26
C VAL A 351 -40.02 9.39 -9.75
N ASN A 352 -39.21 10.10 -8.96
CA ASN A 352 -39.27 10.09 -7.50
C ASN A 352 -40.29 11.12 -7.03
N ASP A 353 -41.49 10.70 -6.67
CA ASP A 353 -42.40 11.53 -5.87
C ASP A 353 -42.26 11.18 -4.39
N PHE A 354 -41.68 12.12 -3.64
CA PHE A 354 -41.43 12.06 -2.20
C PHE A 354 -42.61 12.71 -1.47
N TYR A 355 -43.32 11.97 -0.62
CA TYR A 355 -44.18 12.55 0.42
C TYR A 355 -43.79 12.00 1.79
N PRO A 356 -43.46 12.86 2.77
CA PRO A 356 -43.11 12.41 4.11
C PRO A 356 -44.38 12.27 4.96
N ASN A 357 -44.54 11.14 5.65
CA ASN A 357 -45.48 11.03 6.77
C ASN A 357 -44.78 10.37 7.97
N PRO A 358 -44.79 10.99 9.17
CA PRO A 358 -44.08 10.49 10.34
C PRO A 358 -44.97 9.57 11.19
N GLY A 359 -44.39 8.49 11.72
CA GLY A 359 -44.91 7.81 12.91
C GLY A 359 -45.27 6.34 12.73
N TYR A 360 -44.41 5.48 13.32
CA TYR A 360 -44.65 4.15 13.88
C TYR A 360 -45.29 3.04 13.04
N GLY A 361 -44.55 1.92 12.95
CA GLY A 361 -45.12 0.57 13.03
C GLY A 361 -45.03 -0.27 11.75
N SER A 362 -44.07 -1.20 11.74
CA SER A 362 -44.06 -2.49 11.03
C SER A 362 -45.10 -2.74 9.91
N ALA A 363 -44.65 -2.77 8.66
CA ALA A 363 -45.13 -3.71 7.64
C ALA A 363 -44.16 -3.72 6.44
N LEU A 364 -43.82 -4.91 5.97
CA LEU A 364 -43.21 -5.15 4.65
C LEU A 364 -44.20 -4.66 3.59
N ASP A 365 -43.81 -3.69 2.78
CA ASP A 365 -44.59 -3.31 1.59
C ASP A 365 -44.06 -4.11 0.39
N THR A 366 -44.92 -4.97 -0.14
CA THR A 366 -44.68 -5.80 -1.31
C THR A 366 -44.73 -4.91 -2.55
N GLN A 367 -43.61 -4.74 -3.25
CA GLN A 367 -43.62 -4.15 -4.58
C GLN A 367 -44.27 -5.12 -5.57
N ASP A 368 -45.48 -4.80 -6.00
CA ASP A 368 -46.10 -5.38 -7.18
C ASP A 368 -45.31 -4.93 -8.43
N TYR A 369 -44.45 -5.81 -8.94
CA TYR A 369 -43.93 -5.68 -10.30
C TYR A 369 -44.99 -6.22 -11.25
N GLN A 370 -45.80 -5.33 -11.83
CA GLN A 370 -46.60 -5.65 -13.00
C GLN A 370 -45.64 -5.89 -14.18
N LEU A 371 -45.37 -7.17 -14.48
CA LEU A 371 -44.80 -7.63 -15.73
C LEU A 371 -45.87 -7.50 -16.82
N GLU A 372 -45.96 -6.35 -17.47
CA GLU A 372 -46.66 -6.26 -18.75
C GLU A 372 -45.81 -6.96 -19.82
N ALA A 373 -46.37 -8.04 -20.36
CA ALA A 373 -45.77 -8.84 -21.43
C ALA A 373 -45.66 -8.02 -22.73
N CYS A 374 -44.52 -8.18 -23.41
CA CYS A 374 -44.39 -8.03 -24.86
C CYS A 374 -43.62 -9.24 -25.37
#